data_AF-A0A932M9C9-F1
#
_entry.id   AF-A0A932M9C9-F1
#
_cell.length_a   1.000
_cell.length_b   1.000
_cell.length_c   1.000
_cell.angle_alpha   90.00
_cell.angle_beta   90.00
_cell.angle_gamma   90.00
#
_symmetry.space_group_name_H-M   'P 1'
#
loop_
_entity.id
_entity.type
_entity.pdbx_description
1 polymer ?
#
loop_
_entity_poly.entity_id
_entity_poly.type
_entity_poly.pdbx_seq_one_letter_code
_entity_poly.pdbx_strand_id
1 'polypeptide(L)'
;MLQTNSKSIAELPNVPLAINFAKTDDARKLIQVGVHDINAVTLAYSAPPGTPKDRVQILRKAFGATLKDPEFLVDAKKADLEVDPMTGEELQTTIAGFQKLPPQVMARLKEILLPKK
;
A
#
# COMPACT_ATOMS: atom_id res chain seq x y z
N MET A 1 20.31 -5.91 -10.14
CA MET A 1 18.92 -6.18 -9.72
C MET A 1 18.61 -5.29 -8.51
N LEU A 2 17.41 -4.72 -8.41
CA LEU A 2 16.98 -3.84 -7.30
C LEU A 2 15.60 -4.27 -6.80
N GLN A 3 15.34 -4.18 -5.49
CA GLN A 3 14.01 -4.38 -4.90
C GLN A 3 13.19 -3.08 -4.97
N THR A 4 11.93 -3.13 -5.39
CA THR A 4 11.02 -1.97 -5.48
C THR A 4 10.04 -1.88 -4.31
N ASN A 5 10.07 -2.86 -3.39
CA ASN A 5 9.29 -2.86 -2.17
C ASN A 5 9.73 -1.73 -1.22
N SER A 6 8.83 -1.32 -0.33
CA SER A 6 9.13 -0.31 0.69
C SER A 6 10.12 -0.81 1.75
N LYS A 7 10.21 -2.13 1.93
CA LYS A 7 11.10 -2.83 2.86
C LYS A 7 11.75 -4.00 2.14
N SER A 8 12.96 -4.38 2.56
CA SER A 8 13.63 -5.56 2.05
C SER A 8 12.87 -6.82 2.45
N ILE A 9 12.71 -7.76 1.53
CA ILE A 9 12.14 -9.09 1.82
C ILE A 9 13.23 -10.07 2.23
N ALA A 10 12.87 -11.05 3.05
CA ALA A 10 13.81 -12.03 3.62
C ALA A 10 14.43 -12.95 2.55
N GLU A 11 13.72 -13.18 1.45
CA GLU A 11 14.14 -14.07 0.35
C GLU A 11 15.23 -13.44 -0.54
N LEU A 12 15.39 -12.11 -0.49
CA LEU A 12 16.35 -11.35 -1.29
C LEU A 12 17.30 -10.50 -0.43
N PRO A 13 18.01 -11.09 0.56
CA PRO A 13 18.74 -10.32 1.57
C PRO A 13 19.89 -9.48 1.01
N ASN A 14 20.44 -9.87 -0.15
CA ASN A 14 21.58 -9.22 -0.79
C ASN A 14 21.19 -8.26 -1.93
N VAL A 15 19.89 -8.13 -2.24
CA VAL A 15 19.43 -7.23 -3.30
C VAL A 15 19.07 -5.89 -2.66
N PRO A 16 19.70 -4.76 -3.03
CA PRO A 16 19.42 -3.50 -2.37
C PRO A 16 18.06 -2.91 -2.80
N LEU A 17 17.48 -2.07 -1.93
CA LEU A 17 16.25 -1.32 -2.22
C LEU A 17 16.52 -0.19 -3.22
N ALA A 18 15.67 -0.06 -4.23
CA ALA A 18 15.76 0.97 -5.26
C ALA A 18 15.71 2.38 -4.65
N ILE A 19 14.91 2.60 -3.61
CA ILE A 19 14.78 3.92 -2.95
C ILE A 19 16.10 4.40 -2.33
N ASN A 20 17.00 3.50 -1.95
CA ASN A 20 18.29 3.87 -1.34
C ASN A 20 19.22 4.57 -2.33
N PHE A 21 18.95 4.48 -3.64
CA PHE A 21 19.72 5.16 -4.69
C PHE A 21 19.16 6.55 -5.04
N ALA A 22 18.02 6.95 -4.47
CA ALA A 22 17.49 8.30 -4.65
C ALA A 22 18.38 9.32 -3.94
N LYS A 23 18.87 10.29 -4.72
CA LYS A 23 19.85 11.29 -4.25
C LYS A 23 19.19 12.48 -3.54
N THR A 24 17.92 12.77 -3.83
CA THR A 24 17.20 13.92 -3.29
C THR A 24 15.94 13.47 -2.56
N ASP A 25 15.47 14.29 -1.62
CA ASP A 25 14.21 14.03 -0.91
C ASP A 25 13.01 14.05 -1.84
N ASP A 26 13.02 14.92 -2.85
CA ASP A 26 12.03 14.92 -3.92
C ASP A 26 11.99 13.58 -4.66
N ALA A 27 13.14 13.02 -5.04
CA ALA A 27 13.21 11.71 -5.70
C ALA A 27 12.73 10.58 -4.78
N ARG A 28 13.11 10.61 -3.49
CA ARG A 28 12.61 9.64 -2.49
C ARG A 28 11.09 9.74 -2.36
N LYS A 29 10.55 10.97 -2.36
CA LYS A 29 9.11 11.19 -2.25
C LYS A 29 8.36 10.70 -3.48
N LEU A 30 8.91 10.89 -4.67
CA LEU A 30 8.34 10.35 -5.91
C LEU A 30 8.31 8.82 -5.90
N ILE A 31 9.38 8.16 -5.44
CA ILE A 31 9.42 6.68 -5.31
C ILE A 31 8.44 6.22 -4.22
N GLN A 32 8.42 6.89 -3.07
CA GLN A 32 7.48 6.57 -2.00
C GLN A 32 6.04 6.59 -2.52
N VAL A 33 5.63 7.69 -3.15
CA VAL A 33 4.24 7.87 -3.57
C VAL A 33 3.91 7.05 -4.82
N GLY A 34 4.77 7.10 -5.84
CA GLY A 34 4.52 6.50 -7.15
C GLY A 34 4.79 5.00 -7.23
N VAL A 35 5.51 4.44 -6.25
CA VAL A 35 5.83 3.01 -6.21
C VAL A 35 5.35 2.40 -4.89
N HIS A 36 5.86 2.86 -3.75
CA HIS A 36 5.62 2.17 -2.48
C HIS A 36 4.18 2.27 -1.98
N ASP A 37 3.63 3.48 -1.87
CA ASP A 37 2.30 3.73 -1.30
C ASP A 37 1.19 3.14 -2.19
N ILE A 38 1.39 3.17 -3.51
CA ILE A 38 0.49 2.54 -4.48
C ILE A 38 0.57 1.01 -4.39
N ASN A 39 1.77 0.43 -4.38
CA ASN A 39 1.95 -1.02 -4.28
C ASN A 39 1.50 -1.59 -2.93
N ALA A 40 1.47 -0.78 -1.88
CA ALA A 40 0.98 -1.21 -0.56
C ALA A 40 -0.53 -1.45 -0.55
N VAL A 41 -1.28 -0.92 -1.51
CA VAL A 41 -2.74 -1.06 -1.61
C VAL A 41 -3.09 -1.97 -2.79
N THR A 42 -2.94 -3.28 -2.58
CA THR A 42 -3.20 -4.29 -3.63
C THR A 42 -4.69 -4.62 -3.76
N LEU A 43 -5.36 -4.87 -2.64
CA LEU A 43 -6.78 -5.23 -2.62
C LEU A 43 -7.49 -4.46 -1.51
N ALA A 44 -8.24 -3.44 -1.89
CA ALA A 44 -8.97 -2.58 -0.97
C ALA A 44 -10.48 -2.90 -0.97
N TYR A 45 -11.05 -3.06 0.21
CA TYR A 45 -12.49 -3.11 0.42
C TYR A 45 -13.00 -1.76 0.92
N SER A 46 -14.14 -1.32 0.40
CA SER A 46 -14.75 -0.05 0.78
C SER A 46 -16.24 -0.19 1.01
N ALA A 47 -16.77 0.65 1.91
CA ALA A 47 -18.19 0.82 2.11
C ALA A 47 -18.66 2.12 1.42
N PRO A 48 -19.94 2.22 1.04
CA PRO A 48 -20.46 3.44 0.41
C PRO A 48 -20.27 4.69 1.28
N PRO A 49 -20.14 5.88 0.65
CA PRO A 49 -20.15 7.15 1.37
C PRO A 49 -21.41 7.28 2.25
N GLY A 50 -21.25 7.84 3.46
CA GLY A 50 -22.36 8.00 4.40
C GLY A 50 -22.67 6.77 5.26
N THR A 51 -21.95 5.66 5.08
CA THR A 51 -22.05 4.50 5.99
C THR A 51 -21.76 4.94 7.44
N PRO A 52 -22.64 4.65 8.41
CA PRO A 52 -22.45 5.03 9.81
C PRO A 52 -21.11 4.53 10.39
N LYS A 53 -20.47 5.36 11.22
CA LYS A 53 -19.11 5.09 11.75
C LYS A 53 -19.05 3.79 12.55
N ASP A 54 -20.07 3.51 13.35
CA ASP A 54 -20.21 2.26 14.10
C ASP A 54 -20.22 1.03 13.16
N ARG A 55 -20.93 1.10 12.03
CA ARG A 55 -20.96 0.03 11.03
C ARG A 55 -19.59 -0.16 10.37
N VAL A 56 -18.90 0.92 10.02
CA VAL A 56 -17.53 0.85 9.49
C VAL A 56 -16.59 0.17 10.49
N GLN A 57 -16.71 0.50 11.78
CA GLN A 57 -15.87 -0.10 12.82
C GLN A 57 -16.15 -1.59 13.02
N ILE A 58 -17.42 -2.01 12.95
CA ILE A 58 -17.78 -3.44 12.97
C ILE A 58 -17.13 -4.18 11.80
N LEU A 59 -17.24 -3.64 10.57
CA LEU A 59 -16.67 -4.27 9.38
C LEU A 59 -15.14 -4.38 9.46
N ARG A 60 -14.44 -3.31 9.88
CA ARG A 60 -12.98 -3.33 10.06
C ARG A 60 -12.55 -4.38 11.08
N LYS A 61 -13.25 -4.45 12.22
CA LYS A 61 -12.96 -5.43 13.26
C LYS A 61 -13.18 -6.86 12.77
N ALA A 62 -14.30 -7.12 12.10
CA ALA A 62 -14.61 -8.44 11.56
C ALA A 62 -13.58 -8.87 10.50
N PHE A 63 -13.27 -7.99 9.54
CA PHE A 63 -12.26 -8.25 8.51
C PHE A 63 -10.88 -8.55 9.11
N GLY A 64 -10.41 -7.70 10.04
CA GLY A 64 -9.14 -7.93 10.72
C GLY A 64 -9.10 -9.19 11.58
N ALA A 65 -10.24 -9.63 12.12
CA ALA A 65 -10.34 -10.91 12.84
C ALA A 65 -10.24 -12.09 11.87
N THR A 66 -10.93 -12.05 10.73
CA THR A 66 -10.86 -13.10 9.69
C THR A 66 -9.45 -13.29 9.15
N LEU A 67 -8.71 -12.22 8.88
CA LEU A 67 -7.34 -12.33 8.34
C LEU A 67 -6.31 -12.88 9.35
N LYS A 68 -6.71 -13.00 10.62
CA LYS A 68 -5.91 -13.62 11.69
C LYS A 68 -6.46 -14.98 12.10
N ASP A 69 -7.57 -15.41 11.52
CA ASP A 69 -8.22 -16.66 11.86
C ASP A 69 -7.39 -17.85 11.36
N PRO A 70 -7.06 -18.84 12.22
CA PRO A 70 -6.22 -19.96 11.83
C PRO A 70 -6.83 -20.84 10.73
N GLU A 71 -8.16 -21.01 10.69
CA GLU A 71 -8.82 -21.81 9.65
C GLU A 71 -8.74 -21.08 8.31
N PHE A 72 -8.99 -19.77 8.31
CA PHE A 72 -8.80 -18.93 7.12
C PHE A 72 -7.36 -18.99 6.60
N LEU A 73 -6.35 -18.89 7.46
CA LEU A 73 -4.94 -18.94 7.06
C LEU A 73 -4.53 -20.30 6.49
N VAL A 74 -5.08 -21.40 7.02
CA VAL A 74 -4.87 -22.74 6.47
C VAL A 74 -5.42 -22.83 5.05
N ASP A 75 -6.62 -22.32 4.82
CA ASP A 75 -7.25 -22.38 3.50
C ASP A 75 -6.60 -21.41 2.50
N ALA A 76 -6.19 -20.21 2.94
CA ALA A 76 -5.40 -19.28 2.14
C ALA A 76 -4.08 -19.93 1.68
N LYS A 77 -3.39 -20.63 2.58
CA LYS A 77 -2.16 -21.37 2.24
C LYS A 77 -2.41 -22.49 1.24
N LYS A 78 -3.51 -23.26 1.36
CA LYS A 78 -3.86 -24.29 0.37
C LYS A 78 -4.14 -23.70 -1.01
N ALA A 79 -4.66 -22.47 -1.05
CA ALA A 79 -4.94 -21.72 -2.27
C ALA A 79 -3.71 -20.97 -2.82
N ASP A 80 -2.54 -21.12 -2.20
CA ASP A 80 -1.30 -20.39 -2.54
C ASP A 80 -1.49 -18.86 -2.50
N LEU A 81 -2.29 -18.38 -1.54
CA LEU A 81 -2.54 -16.97 -1.30
C LEU A 81 -1.73 -16.49 -0.09
N GLU A 82 -0.79 -15.57 -0.34
CA GLU A 82 -0.09 -14.84 0.72
C GLU A 82 -1.04 -13.83 1.38
N VAL A 83 -1.07 -13.82 2.72
CA VAL A 83 -1.93 -12.94 3.52
C VAL A 83 -1.05 -11.99 4.33
N ASP A 84 -0.86 -10.78 3.82
CA ASP A 84 -0.17 -9.67 4.51
C ASP A 84 -1.10 -8.44 4.60
N PRO A 85 -1.94 -8.36 5.65
CA PRO A 85 -3.04 -7.39 5.68
C PRO A 85 -2.62 -6.01 6.19
N MET A 86 -3.09 -4.97 5.51
CA MET A 86 -3.09 -3.60 6.02
C MET A 86 -4.39 -3.33 6.80
N THR A 87 -4.29 -2.61 7.92
CA THR A 87 -5.48 -2.19 8.68
C THR A 87 -6.29 -1.14 7.92
N GLY A 88 -7.59 -1.03 8.23
CA GLY A 88 -8.45 -0.03 7.60
C GLY A 88 -8.01 1.41 7.91
N GLU A 89 -7.40 1.64 9.07
CA GLU A 89 -6.84 2.91 9.52
C GLU A 89 -5.56 3.28 8.76
N GLU A 90 -4.67 2.32 8.55
CA GLU A 90 -3.46 2.51 7.74
C GLU A 90 -3.83 2.82 6.29
N LEU A 91 -4.76 2.05 5.71
CA LEU A 91 -5.26 2.30 4.36
C LEU A 91 -5.85 3.70 4.23
N GLN A 92 -6.71 4.10 5.17
CA GLN A 92 -7.30 5.43 5.18
C GLN A 92 -6.23 6.53 5.28
N THR A 93 -5.18 6.30 6.06
CA THR A 93 -4.06 7.24 6.22
C THR A 93 -3.26 7.38 4.92
N THR A 94 -2.93 6.26 4.26
CA THR A 94 -2.26 6.24 2.96
C THR A 94 -3.07 7.02 1.91
N ILE A 95 -4.37 6.75 1.82
CA ILE A 95 -5.26 7.43 0.86
C ILE A 95 -5.37 8.94 1.15
N ALA A 96 -5.49 9.33 2.43
CA ALA A 96 -5.50 10.73 2.82
C ALA A 96 -4.14 11.42 2.53
N GLY A 97 -3.05 10.67 2.51
CA GLY A 97 -1.72 11.14 2.11
C GLY A 97 -1.69 11.62 0.66
N PHE A 98 -2.35 10.90 -0.27
CA PHE A 98 -2.41 11.29 -1.68
C PHE A 98 -3.13 12.63 -1.89
N GLN A 99 -4.17 12.92 -1.09
CA GLN A 99 -4.90 14.19 -1.16
C GLN A 99 -4.07 15.39 -0.69
N LYS A 100 -3.07 15.15 0.17
CA LYS A 100 -2.21 16.17 0.76
C LYS A 100 -0.88 16.34 0.04
N LEU A 101 -0.71 15.72 -1.14
CA LEU A 101 0.53 15.81 -1.88
C LEU A 101 0.82 17.26 -2.32
N PRO A 102 2.07 17.74 -2.17
CA PRO A 102 2.46 19.04 -2.70
C PRO A 102 2.21 19.11 -4.22
N PRO A 103 1.70 20.23 -4.75
CA PRO A 103 1.41 20.38 -6.18
C PRO A 103 2.58 20.02 -7.10
N GLN A 104 3.81 20.35 -6.67
CA GLN A 104 5.04 20.03 -7.41
C GLN A 104 5.27 18.51 -7.55
N VAL A 105 5.03 17.73 -6.50
CA VAL A 105 5.18 16.27 -6.53
C VAL A 105 4.13 15.67 -7.44
N MET A 106 2.88 16.15 -7.35
CA MET A 106 1.80 15.70 -8.22
C MET A 106 2.04 16.03 -9.70
N ALA A 107 2.58 17.20 -10.02
CA ALA A 107 2.94 17.58 -11.39
C ALA A 107 4.00 16.62 -11.98
N ARG A 108 5.04 16.31 -11.19
CA ARG A 108 6.11 15.38 -11.60
C ARG A 108 5.60 13.95 -11.75
N LEU A 109 4.75 13.48 -10.84
CA LEU A 109 4.12 12.15 -10.98
C LEU A 109 3.27 12.05 -12.26
N LYS A 110 2.50 13.10 -12.60
CA LYS A 110 1.74 13.13 -13.86
C LYS A 110 2.65 13.06 -15.09
N GLU A 111 3.76 13.79 -15.08
CA GLU A 111 4.75 13.76 -16.17
C GLU A 111 5.37 12.36 -16.36
N ILE A 112 5.59 11.63 -15.27
CA ILE A 112 6.25 10.32 -15.26
C ILE A 112 5.27 9.17 -15.58
N LEU A 113 4.08 9.18 -14.96
CA LEU A 113 3.17 8.03 -14.95
C LEU A 113 2.14 8.05 -16.07
N LEU A 114 1.81 9.23 -16.61
CA LEU A 114 0.82 9.33 -17.68
C LEU A 114 1.52 9.19 -19.05
N PRO A 115 0.89 8.48 -20.00
CA PRO A 115 1.43 8.39 -21.35
C PRO A 115 1.53 9.79 -21.97
N LYS A 116 2.63 10.06 -22.67
CA LYS A 116 2.76 11.25 -23.51
C LYS A 116 1.80 11.11 -24.68
N LYS A 117 0.90 12.08 -24.84
CA LYS A 117 0.07 12.18 -26.04
C LYS A 117 0.93 12.47 -27.27
#